data_AF-A0A348AQJ9-F1
#
_entry.id   AF-A0A348AQJ9-F1
#
_cell.length_a   1.000
_cell.length_b   1.000
_cell.length_c   1.000
_cell.angle_alpha   90.00
_cell.angle_beta   90.00
_cell.angle_gamma   90.00
#
_symmetry.space_group_name_H-M   'P 1'
#
loop_
_entity.id
_entity.type
_entity.pdbx_description
1 polymer ?
#
loop_
_entity_poly.entity_id
_entity_poly.type
_entity_poly.pdbx_seq_one_letter_code
_entity_poly.pdbx_strand_id
1 'polypeptide(L)'
;MFNITRVIKEPEVRRAELIDAALGLFRSGGYQKTMIIDITKKAGAAKGTFYHYFPSKEAILEAICNGWATKIATSFELESRQLTALPKLQLFIECLFLPNQLNILFKRLWDEEQLNLYYTAWKNLVEDVFNPLLADIIQQGNQEGTMRVTCPKETIAFFWSTLHCIWETLFFQEPPEVVDTKIKMAESLLERVLGIEEGALKISLTSYRIV
;
A
#
# COMPACT_ATOMS: atom_id res chain seq x y z
N MET A 1 38.16 -6.70 -17.10
CA MET A 1 37.27 -7.65 -16.40
C MET A 1 37.19 -7.23 -14.94
N PHE A 2 36.06 -6.72 -14.47
CA PHE A 2 35.86 -6.46 -13.04
C PHE A 2 35.48 -7.78 -12.37
N ASN A 3 36.40 -8.35 -11.59
CA ASN A 3 36.17 -9.56 -10.82
C ASN A 3 35.46 -9.15 -9.52
N ILE A 4 34.13 -9.29 -9.47
CA ILE A 4 33.36 -9.05 -8.25
C ILE A 4 33.57 -10.28 -7.37
N THR A 5 34.46 -10.17 -6.38
CA THR A 5 34.69 -11.21 -5.36
C THR A 5 33.37 -11.52 -4.67
N ARG A 6 32.94 -12.79 -4.69
CA ARG A 6 31.67 -13.24 -4.09
C ARG A 6 31.76 -13.09 -2.57
N VAL A 7 31.19 -12.00 -2.04
CA VAL A 7 30.97 -11.86 -0.58
C VAL A 7 29.80 -12.77 -0.21
N ILE A 8 30.04 -13.75 0.66
CA ILE A 8 28.99 -14.61 1.24
C ILE A 8 28.37 -13.82 2.40
N LYS A 9 27.06 -13.65 2.38
CA LYS A 9 26.27 -13.01 3.44
C LYS A 9 25.11 -13.94 3.79
N GLU A 10 24.53 -13.76 4.97
CA GLU A 10 23.31 -14.46 5.36
C GLU A 10 22.22 -14.29 4.29
N PRO A 11 21.44 -15.34 3.96
CA PRO A 11 20.47 -15.32 2.86
C PRO A 11 19.48 -14.14 2.95
N GLU A 12 18.97 -13.86 4.15
CA GLU A 12 18.02 -12.77 4.39
C GLU A 12 18.64 -11.39 4.15
N VAL A 13 19.90 -11.19 4.54
CA VAL A 13 20.62 -9.93 4.30
C VAL A 13 20.78 -9.71 2.81
N ARG A 14 21.16 -10.74 2.05
CA ARG A 14 21.31 -10.62 0.60
C ARG A 14 19.97 -10.37 -0.10
N ARG A 15 18.90 -11.01 0.37
CA ARG A 15 17.55 -10.79 -0.15
C ARG A 15 17.12 -9.33 0.05
N ALA A 16 17.34 -8.77 1.25
CA ALA A 16 17.04 -7.38 1.56
C ALA A 16 17.85 -6.39 0.70
N GLU A 17 19.16 -6.63 0.52
CA GLU A 17 20.02 -5.78 -0.32
C GLU A 17 19.54 -5.69 -1.77
N LEU A 18 19.04 -6.80 -2.33
CA LEU A 18 18.47 -6.83 -3.67
C LEU A 18 17.16 -6.02 -3.73
N ILE A 19 16.28 -6.17 -2.73
CA ILE A 19 15.01 -5.44 -2.61
C ILE A 19 15.27 -3.93 -2.54
N ASP A 20 16.19 -3.50 -1.67
CA ASP A 20 16.54 -2.09 -1.49
C ASP A 20 17.16 -1.48 -2.76
N ALA A 21 18.06 -2.24 -3.41
CA ALA A 21 18.65 -1.84 -4.68
C ALA A 21 17.57 -1.63 -5.75
N ALA A 22 16.66 -2.59 -5.90
CA ALA A 22 15.56 -2.57 -6.86
C ALA A 22 14.58 -1.43 -6.58
N LEU A 23 14.10 -1.27 -5.35
CA LEU A 23 13.21 -0.18 -4.96
C LEU A 23 13.82 1.19 -5.31
N GLY A 24 15.11 1.39 -4.98
CA GLY A 24 15.78 2.63 -5.31
C GLY A 24 15.88 2.87 -6.82
N LEU A 25 16.17 1.84 -7.62
CA LEU A 25 16.28 1.95 -9.08
C LEU A 25 14.92 2.18 -9.75
N PHE A 26 13.87 1.46 -9.33
CA PHE A 26 12.53 1.62 -9.88
C PHE A 26 11.98 3.03 -9.61
N ARG A 27 12.24 3.60 -8.42
CA ARG A 27 11.82 4.98 -8.11
C ARG A 27 12.56 6.04 -8.92
N SER A 28 13.88 5.91 -9.07
CA SER A 28 14.70 6.92 -9.74
C SER A 28 14.70 6.80 -11.27
N GLY A 29 14.81 5.58 -11.78
CA GLY A 29 15.01 5.27 -13.19
C GLY A 29 13.80 4.63 -13.88
N GLY A 30 12.76 4.27 -13.12
CA GLY A 30 11.58 3.60 -13.64
C GLY A 30 11.70 2.07 -13.68
N TYR A 31 10.57 1.38 -13.73
CA TYR A 31 10.53 -0.09 -13.73
C TYR A 31 11.02 -0.63 -15.06
N GLN A 32 10.51 -0.10 -16.17
CA GLN A 32 10.77 -0.62 -17.52
C GLN A 32 12.26 -0.57 -17.87
N LYS A 33 12.93 0.56 -17.58
CA LYS A 33 14.34 0.79 -17.91
C LYS A 33 15.32 0.07 -16.98
N THR A 34 14.88 -0.37 -15.80
CA THR A 34 15.74 -1.07 -14.86
C THR A 34 15.92 -2.53 -15.27
N MET A 35 17.16 -2.95 -15.48
CA MET A 35 17.51 -4.35 -15.75
C MET A 35 17.96 -5.07 -14.48
N ILE A 36 17.80 -6.39 -14.45
CA ILE A 36 18.30 -7.26 -13.35
C ILE A 36 19.81 -7.07 -13.12
N ILE A 37 20.58 -6.79 -14.18
CA ILE A 37 22.01 -6.52 -14.06
C ILE A 37 22.30 -5.21 -13.30
N ASP A 38 21.43 -4.21 -13.41
CA ASP A 38 21.58 -2.93 -12.68
C ASP A 38 21.30 -3.13 -11.19
N ILE A 39 20.25 -3.90 -10.88
CA ILE A 39 19.89 -4.28 -9.50
C ILE A 39 21.05 -5.03 -8.83
N THR A 40 21.57 -6.06 -9.50
CA THR A 40 22.66 -6.87 -8.95
C THR A 40 23.96 -6.10 -8.82
N LYS A 41 24.31 -5.24 -9.78
CA LYS A 41 25.45 -4.32 -9.66
C LYS A 41 25.31 -3.39 -8.46
N LYS A 42 24.14 -2.77 -8.29
CA LYS A 42 23.87 -1.86 -7.16
C LYS A 42 23.90 -2.58 -5.82
N ALA A 43 23.44 -3.83 -5.76
CA ALA A 43 23.51 -4.68 -4.56
C ALA A 43 24.89 -5.33 -4.33
N GLY A 44 25.88 -5.10 -5.20
CA GLY A 44 27.20 -5.75 -5.09
C GLY A 44 27.14 -7.28 -5.25
N ALA A 45 26.18 -7.78 -6.03
CA ALA A 45 25.90 -9.20 -6.22
C ALA A 45 26.15 -9.64 -7.68
N ALA A 46 26.39 -10.94 -7.87
CA ALA A 46 26.47 -11.54 -9.21
C ALA A 46 25.06 -11.75 -9.79
N LYS A 47 24.92 -11.76 -11.12
CA LYS A 47 23.62 -11.97 -11.80
C LYS A 47 22.91 -13.25 -11.35
N GLY A 48 23.65 -14.36 -11.19
CA GLY A 48 23.09 -15.64 -10.72
C GLY A 48 22.53 -15.57 -9.30
N THR A 49 23.01 -14.64 -8.46
CA THR A 49 22.47 -14.42 -7.12
C THR A 49 21.04 -13.89 -7.16
N PHE A 50 20.67 -13.07 -8.14
CA PHE A 50 19.30 -12.58 -8.26
C PHE A 50 18.31 -13.74 -8.40
N TYR A 51 18.54 -14.62 -9.36
CA TYR A 51 17.64 -15.73 -9.68
C TYR A 51 17.56 -16.80 -8.59
N HIS A 52 18.48 -16.79 -7.62
CA HIS A 52 18.37 -17.61 -6.43
C HIS A 52 17.25 -17.13 -5.50
N TYR A 53 16.99 -15.82 -5.44
CA TYR A 53 15.98 -15.21 -4.55
C TYR A 53 14.68 -14.83 -5.28
N PHE A 54 14.79 -14.38 -6.53
CA PHE A 54 13.66 -13.86 -7.31
C PHE A 54 13.66 -14.46 -8.71
N PRO A 55 12.60 -15.20 -9.09
CA PRO A 55 12.52 -15.82 -10.42
C PRO A 55 12.40 -14.77 -11.54
N SER A 56 11.93 -13.57 -11.23
CA SER A 56 11.71 -12.49 -12.21
C SER A 56 11.83 -11.09 -11.61
N LYS A 57 11.77 -10.06 -12.46
CA LYS A 57 11.74 -8.65 -12.03
C LYS A 57 10.40 -8.30 -11.35
N GLU A 58 9.34 -8.98 -11.76
CA GLU A 58 8.01 -8.88 -11.18
C GLU A 58 7.99 -9.45 -9.75
N ALA A 59 8.67 -10.58 -9.52
CA ALA A 59 8.72 -11.20 -8.19
C ALA A 59 9.42 -10.32 -7.14
N ILE A 60 10.45 -9.56 -7.54
CA ILE A 60 11.08 -8.60 -6.62
C ILE A 60 10.23 -7.34 -6.42
N LEU A 61 9.46 -6.92 -7.43
CA LEU A 61 8.45 -5.85 -7.28
C LEU A 61 7.37 -6.26 -6.27
N GLU A 62 6.84 -7.48 -6.39
CA GLU A 62 5.88 -8.03 -5.43
C GLU A 62 6.46 -8.09 -4.01
N ALA A 63 7.70 -8.55 -3.86
CA ALA A 63 8.37 -8.58 -2.56
C ALA A 63 8.56 -7.18 -1.94
N ILE A 64 8.84 -6.16 -2.76
CA ILE A 64 8.88 -4.75 -2.32
C ILE A 64 7.51 -4.32 -1.78
N CYS A 65 6.44 -4.58 -2.54
CA CYS A 65 5.08 -4.23 -2.15
C CYS A 65 4.68 -4.93 -0.85
N ASN A 66 4.82 -6.25 -0.77
CA ASN A 66 4.47 -7.04 0.42
C ASN A 66 5.26 -6.60 1.65
N GLY A 67 6.58 -6.35 1.50
CA GLY A 67 7.41 -5.88 2.60
C GLY A 67 6.98 -4.52 3.16
N TRP A 68 6.45 -3.63 2.32
CA TRP A 68 5.84 -2.37 2.79
C TRP A 68 4.50 -2.62 3.47
N ALA A 69 3.62 -3.43 2.87
CA ALA A 69 2.30 -3.72 3.41
C ALA A 69 2.39 -4.33 4.81
N THR A 70 3.28 -5.31 4.99
CA THR A 70 3.53 -5.95 6.29
C THR A 70 3.99 -4.94 7.33
N LYS A 71 4.86 -3.98 6.96
CA LYS A 71 5.30 -2.93 7.89
C LYS A 71 4.15 -2.04 8.32
N ILE A 72 3.32 -1.60 7.37
CA ILE A 72 2.14 -0.78 7.67
C ILE A 72 1.14 -1.55 8.53
N ALA A 73 0.83 -2.80 8.18
CA ALA A 73 -0.04 -3.68 8.95
C ALA A 73 0.46 -3.87 10.39
N THR A 74 1.75 -4.14 10.56
CA THR A 74 2.36 -4.32 11.90
C THR A 74 2.25 -3.04 12.73
N SER A 75 2.58 -1.88 12.16
CA SER A 75 2.43 -0.59 12.87
C SER A 75 0.98 -0.32 13.23
N PHE A 76 0.07 -0.54 12.28
CA PHE A 76 -1.37 -0.38 12.48
C PHE A 76 -1.90 -1.28 13.61
N GLU A 77 -1.54 -2.57 13.63
CA GLU A 77 -1.96 -3.51 14.67
C GLU A 77 -1.46 -3.09 16.06
N LEU A 78 -0.23 -2.59 16.15
CA LEU A 78 0.35 -2.10 17.40
C LEU A 78 -0.36 -0.85 17.92
N GLU A 79 -0.57 0.14 17.05
CA GLU A 79 -1.19 1.42 17.40
C GLU A 79 -2.68 1.28 17.68
N SER A 80 -3.37 0.38 16.97
CA SER A 80 -4.81 0.21 17.07
C SER A 80 -5.27 -0.77 18.16
N ARG A 81 -4.35 -1.45 18.84
CA ARG A 81 -4.66 -2.59 19.73
C ARG A 81 -5.72 -2.30 20.79
N GLN A 82 -5.75 -1.08 21.31
CA GLN A 82 -6.66 -0.65 22.39
C GLN A 82 -7.83 0.21 21.89
N LEU A 83 -7.95 0.40 20.57
CA LEU A 83 -9.01 1.22 19.98
C LEU A 83 -10.29 0.42 19.78
N THR A 84 -11.43 1.09 19.97
CA THR A 84 -12.73 0.63 19.48
C THR A 84 -12.77 0.71 17.95
N ALA A 85 -13.75 0.05 17.32
CA ALA A 85 -13.76 -0.17 15.88
C ALA A 85 -13.77 1.12 15.04
N LEU A 86 -14.51 2.16 15.48
CA LEU A 86 -14.60 3.41 14.71
C LEU A 86 -13.28 4.20 14.70
N PRO A 87 -12.64 4.54 15.85
CA PRO A 87 -11.30 5.13 15.84
C PRO A 87 -10.26 4.26 15.14
N LYS A 88 -10.38 2.93 15.25
CA LYS A 88 -9.52 1.98 14.54
C LYS A 88 -9.69 2.08 13.03
N LEU A 89 -10.92 2.20 12.53
CA LEU A 89 -11.20 2.44 11.10
C LEU A 89 -10.61 3.77 10.62
N GLN A 90 -10.73 4.82 11.41
CA GLN A 90 -10.16 6.14 11.07
C GLN A 90 -8.64 6.05 10.94
N LEU A 91 -7.97 5.45 11.92
CA LEU A 91 -6.53 5.20 11.86
C LEU A 91 -6.16 4.34 10.65
N PHE A 92 -6.92 3.29 10.36
CA PHE A 92 -6.70 2.43 9.19
C PHE A 92 -6.73 3.25 7.89
N ILE A 93 -7.76 4.09 7.71
CA ILE A 93 -7.88 4.97 6.54
C ILE A 93 -6.69 5.93 6.49
N GLU A 94 -6.33 6.60 7.60
CA GLU A 94 -5.20 7.52 7.65
C GLU A 94 -3.88 6.86 7.22
N CYS A 95 -3.60 5.65 7.71
CA CYS A 95 -2.42 4.88 7.35
C CYS A 95 -2.31 4.62 5.83
N LEU A 96 -3.43 4.40 5.14
CA LEU A 96 -3.46 4.15 3.69
C LEU A 96 -3.03 5.38 2.87
N PHE A 97 -3.21 6.59 3.41
CA PHE A 97 -2.89 7.85 2.73
C PHE A 97 -1.57 8.48 3.20
N LEU A 98 -0.82 7.83 4.09
CA LEU A 98 0.50 8.32 4.52
C LEU A 98 1.49 8.32 3.34
N PRO A 99 2.22 9.43 3.11
CA PRO A 99 3.28 9.48 2.10
C PRO A 99 4.32 8.40 2.33
N ASN A 100 4.59 7.59 1.31
CA ASN A 100 5.53 6.49 1.42
C ASN A 100 6.28 6.21 0.10
N GLN A 101 7.28 5.33 0.18
CA GLN A 101 8.15 5.00 -0.95
C GLN A 101 7.41 4.27 -2.10
N LEU A 102 6.33 3.54 -1.79
CA LEU A 102 5.52 2.89 -2.83
C LEU A 102 4.70 3.90 -3.63
N ASN A 103 4.27 5.03 -3.06
CA ASN A 103 3.51 6.04 -3.83
C ASN A 103 4.30 6.51 -5.06
N ILE A 104 5.62 6.71 -4.89
CA ILE A 104 6.53 7.08 -5.99
C ILE A 104 6.67 5.92 -6.98
N LEU A 105 6.82 4.69 -6.49
CA LEU A 105 6.93 3.50 -7.33
C LEU A 105 5.66 3.29 -8.18
N PHE A 106 4.49 3.40 -7.56
CA PHE A 106 3.20 3.27 -8.24
C PHE A 106 2.97 4.39 -9.24
N LYS A 107 3.35 5.64 -8.90
CA LYS A 107 3.36 6.73 -9.88
C LYS A 107 4.25 6.41 -11.09
N ARG A 108 5.44 5.83 -10.87
CA ARG A 108 6.31 5.40 -11.98
C ARG A 108 5.69 4.30 -12.83
N LEU A 109 5.07 3.29 -12.22
CA LEU A 109 4.38 2.24 -12.96
C LEU A 109 3.23 2.80 -13.80
N TRP A 110 2.49 3.76 -13.25
CA TRP A 110 1.44 4.46 -13.98
C TRP A 110 1.99 5.26 -15.17
N ASP A 111 3.01 6.11 -14.93
CA ASP A 111 3.62 6.97 -15.95
C ASP A 111 4.30 6.16 -17.07
N GLU A 112 4.76 4.93 -16.79
CA GLU A 112 5.35 4.00 -17.77
C GLU A 112 4.32 3.05 -18.42
N GLU A 113 3.02 3.32 -18.24
CA GLU A 113 1.91 2.52 -18.75
C GLU A 113 1.98 1.04 -18.34
N GLN A 114 2.62 0.73 -17.21
CA GLN A 114 2.73 -0.62 -16.63
C GLN A 114 1.47 -0.98 -15.82
N LEU A 115 0.29 -0.75 -16.43
CA LEU A 115 -1.00 -0.83 -15.74
C LEU A 115 -1.26 -2.23 -15.16
N ASN A 116 -0.94 -3.29 -15.89
CA ASN A 116 -1.14 -4.66 -15.39
C ASN A 116 -0.32 -4.94 -14.13
N LEU A 117 0.91 -4.42 -14.03
CA LEU A 117 1.75 -4.57 -12.85
C LEU A 117 1.24 -3.72 -11.70
N TYR A 118 0.82 -2.48 -11.97
CA TYR A 118 0.19 -1.60 -10.99
C TYR A 118 -1.05 -2.28 -10.37
N TYR A 119 -1.99 -2.74 -11.21
CA TYR A 119 -3.22 -3.39 -10.75
C TYR A 119 -2.96 -4.68 -10.00
N THR A 120 -2.03 -5.53 -10.48
CA THR A 120 -1.71 -6.79 -9.80
C THR A 120 -1.08 -6.54 -8.44
N ALA A 121 -0.12 -5.63 -8.36
CA ALA A 121 0.52 -5.27 -7.10
C ALA A 121 -0.47 -4.67 -6.10
N TRP A 122 -1.31 -3.73 -6.54
CA TRP A 122 -2.35 -3.15 -5.70
C TRP A 122 -3.37 -4.18 -5.23
N LYS A 123 -3.83 -5.05 -6.14
CA LYS A 123 -4.78 -6.11 -5.82
C LYS A 123 -4.24 -7.04 -4.74
N ASN A 124 -3.00 -7.53 -4.88
CA ASN A 124 -2.41 -8.43 -3.89
C ASN A 124 -2.28 -7.74 -2.51
N LEU A 125 -1.88 -6.47 -2.48
CA LEU A 125 -1.82 -5.69 -1.22
C LEU A 125 -3.18 -5.61 -0.54
N VAL A 126 -4.22 -5.29 -1.31
CA VAL A 126 -5.58 -5.17 -0.80
C VAL A 126 -6.10 -6.52 -0.33
N GLU A 127 -5.98 -7.57 -1.14
CA GLU A 127 -6.54 -8.88 -0.85
C GLU A 127 -5.82 -9.60 0.31
N ASP A 128 -4.48 -9.58 0.31
CA ASP A 128 -3.69 -10.40 1.23
C ASP A 128 -3.42 -9.72 2.57
N VAL A 129 -3.49 -8.38 2.62
CA VAL A 129 -3.07 -7.62 3.80
C VAL A 129 -4.16 -6.71 4.33
N PHE A 130 -4.73 -5.84 3.49
CA PHE A 130 -5.65 -4.82 3.98
C PHE A 130 -7.09 -5.33 4.18
N ASN A 131 -7.57 -6.26 3.37
CA ASN A 131 -8.90 -6.86 3.51
C ASN A 131 -9.08 -7.64 4.81
N PRO A 132 -8.13 -8.49 5.24
CA PRO A 132 -8.20 -9.13 6.56
C PRO A 132 -8.32 -8.11 7.71
N LEU A 133 -7.47 -7.08 7.70
CA LEU A 133 -7.52 -6.02 8.72
C LEU A 133 -8.87 -5.30 8.74
N LEU A 134 -9.38 -4.91 7.58
CA LEU A 134 -10.68 -4.24 7.49
C LEU A 134 -11.83 -5.15 7.91
N ALA A 135 -11.77 -6.45 7.57
CA ALA A 135 -12.75 -7.44 8.01
C ALA A 135 -12.78 -7.57 9.54
N ASP A 136 -11.61 -7.58 10.19
CA ASP A 136 -11.49 -7.62 11.65
C ASP A 136 -12.07 -6.35 12.30
N ILE A 137 -11.82 -5.18 11.71
CA ILE A 137 -12.40 -3.90 12.16
C ILE A 137 -13.93 -3.93 12.06
N ILE A 138 -14.47 -4.41 10.93
CA ILE A 138 -15.92 -4.53 10.72
C ILE A 138 -16.52 -5.53 11.72
N GLN A 139 -15.85 -6.66 11.95
CA GLN A 139 -16.31 -7.66 12.92
C GLN A 139 -16.37 -7.07 14.33
N GLN A 140 -15.32 -6.36 14.74
CA GLN A 140 -15.29 -5.66 16.02
C GLN A 140 -16.42 -4.61 16.10
N GLY A 141 -16.62 -3.82 15.05
CA GLY A 141 -17.67 -2.78 15.02
C GLY A 141 -19.08 -3.34 15.12
N ASN A 142 -19.34 -4.48 14.49
CA ASN A 142 -20.60 -5.20 14.64
C ASN A 142 -20.82 -5.71 16.08
N GLN A 143 -19.75 -6.19 16.75
CA GLN A 143 -19.82 -6.66 18.14
C GLN A 143 -20.05 -5.50 19.12
N GLU A 144 -19.41 -4.35 18.87
CA GLU A 144 -19.56 -3.13 19.66
C GLU A 144 -20.87 -2.38 19.38
N GLY A 145 -21.57 -2.72 18.30
CA GLY A 145 -22.78 -2.04 17.85
C GLY A 145 -22.53 -0.69 17.17
N THR A 146 -21.27 -0.35 16.89
CA THR A 146 -20.85 0.88 16.19
C THR A 146 -20.95 0.76 14.67
N MET A 147 -21.07 -0.47 14.15
CA MET A 147 -21.30 -0.79 12.74
C MET A 147 -22.45 -1.79 12.61
N ARG A 148 -23.06 -1.88 11.42
CA ARG A 148 -24.16 -2.80 11.12
C ARG A 148 -23.99 -3.42 9.74
N VAL A 149 -22.94 -4.23 9.58
CA VAL A 149 -22.58 -4.87 8.31
C VAL A 149 -23.04 -6.32 8.27
N THR A 150 -23.92 -6.66 7.33
CA THR A 150 -24.42 -8.04 7.13
C THR A 150 -23.74 -8.78 5.98
N CYS A 151 -23.08 -8.05 5.07
CA CYS A 151 -22.40 -8.60 3.89
C CYS A 151 -20.94 -8.08 3.80
N PRO A 152 -20.02 -8.56 4.66
CA PRO A 152 -18.70 -7.96 4.82
C PRO A 152 -17.87 -7.91 3.53
N LYS A 153 -17.94 -8.92 2.67
CA LYS A 153 -17.14 -8.98 1.43
C LYS A 153 -17.56 -7.88 0.45
N GLU A 154 -18.86 -7.72 0.25
CA GLU A 154 -19.44 -6.70 -0.63
C GLU A 154 -19.21 -5.31 -0.04
N THR A 155 -19.41 -5.13 1.27
CA THR A 155 -19.12 -3.89 1.99
C THR A 155 -17.65 -3.47 1.82
N ILE A 156 -16.69 -4.39 1.93
CA ILE A 156 -15.27 -4.12 1.69
C ILE A 156 -15.02 -3.66 0.24
N ALA A 157 -15.68 -4.28 -0.74
CA ALA A 157 -15.53 -3.87 -2.15
C ALA A 157 -16.04 -2.42 -2.40
N PHE A 158 -17.17 -2.05 -1.79
CA PHE A 158 -17.67 -0.68 -1.86
C PHE A 158 -16.79 0.31 -1.07
N PHE A 159 -16.25 -0.11 0.08
CA PHE A 159 -15.29 0.69 0.83
C PHE A 159 -14.08 1.08 -0.03
N TRP A 160 -13.47 0.12 -0.72
CA TRP A 160 -12.33 0.41 -1.61
C TRP A 160 -12.71 1.26 -2.82
N SER A 161 -13.89 1.03 -3.39
CA SER A 161 -14.40 1.89 -4.47
C SER A 161 -14.54 3.35 -4.02
N THR A 162 -15.03 3.58 -2.80
CA THR A 162 -15.13 4.93 -2.23
C THR A 162 -13.76 5.55 -1.94
N LEU A 163 -12.82 4.79 -1.34
CA LEU A 163 -11.46 5.28 -1.11
C LEU A 163 -10.69 5.54 -2.41
N HIS A 164 -10.96 4.79 -3.48
CA HIS A 164 -10.36 5.01 -4.79
C HIS A 164 -10.66 6.41 -5.32
N CYS A 165 -11.88 6.94 -5.11
CA CYS A 165 -12.24 8.30 -5.49
C CYS A 165 -11.39 9.35 -4.76
N ILE A 166 -11.06 9.12 -3.48
CA ILE A 166 -10.16 10.01 -2.72
C ILE A 166 -8.75 9.89 -3.28
N TRP A 167 -8.25 8.66 -3.45
CA TRP A 167 -6.92 8.41 -3.99
C TRP A 167 -6.72 9.05 -5.36
N GLU A 168 -7.68 8.91 -6.27
CA GLU A 168 -7.64 9.48 -7.62
C GLU A 168 -7.48 11.00 -7.58
N THR A 169 -8.30 11.67 -6.77
CA THR A 169 -8.25 13.12 -6.55
C THR A 169 -6.87 13.57 -6.04
N LEU A 170 -6.31 12.84 -5.09
CA LEU A 170 -4.99 13.16 -4.53
C LEU A 170 -3.86 12.86 -5.53
N PHE A 171 -3.99 11.79 -6.31
CA PHE A 171 -3.01 11.37 -7.31
C PHE A 171 -2.92 12.39 -8.46
N PHE A 172 -4.08 12.86 -8.92
CA PHE A 172 -4.19 13.88 -9.97
C PHE A 172 -4.08 15.32 -9.46
N GLN A 173 -3.89 15.52 -8.15
CA GLN A 173 -3.72 16.84 -7.53
C GLN A 173 -4.88 17.79 -7.87
N GLU A 174 -6.12 17.30 -7.73
CA GLU A 174 -7.30 18.15 -7.91
C GLU A 174 -7.32 19.31 -6.89
N PRO A 175 -8.04 20.41 -7.18
CA PRO A 175 -8.10 21.56 -6.28
C PRO A 175 -8.58 21.21 -4.86
N PRO A 176 -8.07 21.88 -3.80
CA PRO A 176 -8.40 21.56 -2.41
C PRO A 176 -9.89 21.53 -2.10
N GLU A 177 -10.69 22.41 -2.69
CA GLU A 177 -12.15 22.44 -2.52
C GLU A 177 -12.84 21.19 -3.07
N VAL A 178 -12.30 20.61 -4.15
CA VAL A 178 -12.79 19.35 -4.73
C VAL A 178 -12.38 18.18 -3.83
N VAL A 179 -11.15 18.18 -3.34
CA VAL A 179 -10.64 17.18 -2.37
C VAL A 179 -11.52 17.15 -1.12
N ASP A 180 -11.74 18.31 -0.48
CA ASP A 180 -12.55 18.41 0.73
C ASP A 180 -14.01 17.97 0.48
N THR A 181 -14.57 18.27 -0.69
CA THR A 181 -15.91 17.83 -1.08
C THR A 181 -15.98 16.31 -1.22
N LYS A 182 -15.02 15.69 -1.93
CA LYS A 182 -14.97 14.24 -2.12
C LYS A 182 -14.71 13.49 -0.81
N ILE A 183 -13.91 14.04 0.11
CA ILE A 183 -13.72 13.46 1.45
C ILE A 183 -15.04 13.43 2.22
N LYS A 184 -15.79 14.54 2.26
CA LYS A 184 -17.11 14.58 2.94
C LYS A 184 -18.11 13.61 2.33
N MET A 185 -18.12 13.49 0.99
CA MET A 185 -18.95 12.50 0.31
C MET A 185 -18.53 11.08 0.67
N ALA A 186 -17.23 10.80 0.72
CA ALA A 186 -16.71 9.51 1.12
C ALA A 186 -17.07 9.16 2.55
N GLU A 187 -16.94 10.09 3.51
CA GLU A 187 -17.39 9.90 4.90
C GLU A 187 -18.86 9.44 4.94
N SER A 188 -19.76 10.18 4.29
CA SER A 188 -21.19 9.84 4.26
C SER A 188 -21.48 8.50 3.57
N LEU A 189 -20.79 8.18 2.47
CA LEU A 189 -20.96 6.91 1.77
C LEU A 189 -20.47 5.73 2.62
N LEU A 190 -19.31 5.87 3.24
CA LEU A 190 -18.74 4.85 4.12
C LEU A 190 -19.60 4.64 5.36
N GLU A 191 -20.14 5.71 5.96
CA GLU A 191 -21.08 5.60 7.08
C GLU A 191 -22.29 4.74 6.71
N ARG A 192 -22.88 4.98 5.55
CA ARG A 192 -24.04 4.22 5.05
C ARG A 192 -23.71 2.76 4.76
N VAL A 193 -22.57 2.51 4.12
CA VAL A 193 -22.14 1.15 3.73
C VAL A 193 -21.72 0.31 4.94
N LEU A 194 -21.17 0.95 5.98
CA LEU A 194 -20.72 0.30 7.22
C LEU A 194 -21.80 0.28 8.31
N GLY A 195 -22.91 1.01 8.13
CA GLY A 195 -23.95 1.15 9.13
C GLY A 195 -23.49 1.90 10.38
N ILE A 196 -22.61 2.89 10.20
CA ILE A 196 -22.13 3.81 11.24
C ILE A 196 -23.14 4.95 11.40
N GLU A 197 -23.22 5.54 12.60
CA GLU A 197 -24.02 6.73 12.85
C GLU A 197 -23.59 7.90 11.96
N GLU A 198 -24.57 8.66 11.45
CA GLU A 198 -24.33 9.80 10.56
C GLU A 198 -23.43 10.85 11.24
N GLY A 199 -22.37 11.26 10.54
CA GLY A 199 -21.40 12.23 11.01
C GLY A 199 -20.39 11.70 12.03
N ALA A 200 -20.42 10.42 12.40
CA ALA A 200 -19.46 9.84 13.35
C ALA A 200 -18.10 9.52 12.70
N LEU A 201 -18.05 9.24 11.40
CA LEU A 201 -16.78 9.02 10.70
C LEU A 201 -16.13 10.37 10.38
N LYS A 202 -14.84 10.49 10.70
CA LYS A 202 -14.00 11.62 10.31
C LYS A 202 -12.72 11.12 9.66
N ILE A 203 -12.47 11.53 8.43
CA ILE A 203 -11.25 11.22 7.67
C ILE A 203 -10.35 12.46 7.72
N SER A 204 -9.26 12.39 8.47
CA SER A 204 -8.27 13.48 8.55
C SER A 204 -7.03 13.16 7.72
N LEU A 205 -6.95 13.68 6.50
CA LEU A 205 -5.76 13.55 5.65
C LEU A 205 -4.70 14.62 6.00
N THR A 206 -4.32 14.68 7.27
CA THR A 206 -3.50 15.75 7.87
C THR A 206 -2.14 15.91 7.17
N SER A 207 -1.56 14.80 6.70
CA SER A 207 -0.29 14.74 5.97
C SER A 207 -0.36 15.24 4.53
N TYR A 208 -1.54 15.44 3.96
CA TYR A 208 -1.73 15.88 2.57
C TYR A 208 -1.84 17.40 2.40
N ARG A 209 -2.05 18.15 3.49
CA ARG A 209 -2.16 19.62 3.46
C ARG A 209 -0.80 20.35 3.49
N ILE A 210 0.31 19.61 3.46
CA ILE A 210 1.68 20.14 3.62
C ILE A 210 2.51 19.99 2.34
N VAL A 211 1.93 19.49 1.24
CA VAL A 211 2.60 19.37 -0.06
C VAL A 211 2.03 20.36 -1.05
#